data_AF-A0AA39S170-F1
#
_entry.id   AF-A0AA39S170-F1
#
_cell.length_a   1.000
_cell.length_b   1.000
_cell.length_c   1.000
_cell.angle_alpha   90.00
_cell.angle_beta   90.00
_cell.angle_gamma   90.00
#
_symmetry.space_group_name_H-M   'P 1'
#
loop_
_entity.id
_entity.type
_entity.pdbx_description
1 polymer ?
#
loop_
_entity_poly.entity_id
_entity_poly.type
_entity_poly.pdbx_seq_one_letter_code
_entity_poly.pdbx_strand_id
1 'polypeptide(L)'
;MYCHVDGIVFEDAPVVFSLEHLSNVGAFVVKLASVEIAGDQNQCISFWDFDQAMKFLGFVLLELVLLVIAVNGGDLVTRLPGYNGDLPFTLETGYVGVGEREEVQLFYYFVESQKDPLQDPLVLWIPGGPACTALGSLFFASGPLAFDIREYDGGLPSLVLNPFAWTQGMNIIYLDAPVGTGFSYSKTNQGYDIGDYKFSTHTYQFLVEVKNFSA
;
A
#
# COMPACT_ATOMS: atom_id res chain seq x y z
N MET A 1 0.56 -54.61 30.34
CA MET A 1 -0.17 -55.70 29.65
C MET A 1 -1.61 -55.24 29.49
N TYR A 2 -2.00 -54.99 28.24
CA TYR A 2 -3.32 -54.62 27.67
C TYR A 2 -4.19 -53.57 28.38
N CYS A 3 -4.38 -52.43 27.72
CA CYS A 3 -5.70 -51.78 27.66
C CYS A 3 -6.07 -51.54 26.19
N HIS A 4 -7.22 -52.11 25.85
CA HIS A 4 -7.92 -52.10 24.59
C HIS A 4 -8.41 -50.67 24.27
N VAL A 5 -8.24 -50.24 23.02
CA VAL A 5 -8.82 -49.01 22.48
C VAL A 5 -10.25 -49.31 22.07
N ASP A 6 -11.19 -48.40 22.34
CA ASP A 6 -12.34 -48.18 21.44
C ASP A 6 -12.83 -46.73 21.57
N GLY A 7 -12.65 -45.98 20.47
CA GLY A 7 -13.49 -44.87 20.03
C GLY A 7 -13.39 -43.53 20.75
N ILE A 8 -12.53 -42.63 20.27
CA ILE A 8 -12.79 -41.16 20.28
C ILE A 8 -12.30 -40.56 18.96
N VAL A 9 -13.18 -39.82 18.30
CA VAL A 9 -12.95 -39.01 17.10
C VAL A 9 -12.30 -37.69 17.51
N PHE A 10 -11.24 -37.26 16.81
CA PHE A 10 -10.68 -35.91 16.97
C PHE A 10 -11.50 -34.92 16.13
N GLU A 11 -12.09 -33.92 16.77
CA GLU A 11 -12.52 -32.68 16.10
C GLU A 11 -11.77 -31.49 16.74
N ASP A 12 -11.17 -30.71 15.83
CA ASP A 12 -10.44 -29.45 15.92
C ASP A 12 -10.58 -28.59 17.19
N ALA A 13 -9.45 -28.31 17.84
CA ALA A 13 -9.32 -27.16 18.74
C ALA A 13 -8.67 -25.98 17.98
N PRO A 14 -9.34 -24.82 17.84
CA PRO A 14 -8.77 -23.67 17.15
C PRO A 14 -7.75 -22.92 18.02
N VAL A 15 -6.69 -22.43 17.40
CA VAL A 15 -5.76 -21.47 18.02
C VAL A 15 -6.46 -20.12 18.14
N VAL A 16 -6.61 -19.61 19.36
CA VAL A 16 -7.24 -18.30 19.63
C VAL A 16 -6.16 -17.25 19.82
N PHE A 17 -6.04 -16.32 18.87
CA PHE A 17 -5.20 -15.14 19.00
C PHE A 17 -6.03 -13.99 19.59
N SER A 18 -5.54 -13.37 20.67
CA SER A 18 -6.13 -12.13 21.20
C SER A 18 -5.19 -10.96 20.89
N LEU A 19 -5.70 -9.97 20.18
CA LEU A 19 -5.02 -8.71 19.85
C LEU A 19 -5.41 -7.66 20.89
N GLU A 20 -4.46 -7.22 21.70
CA GLU A 20 -4.64 -6.04 22.55
C GLU A 20 -3.81 -4.86 22.00
N HIS A 21 -4.47 -3.71 21.88
CA HIS A 21 -3.87 -2.48 21.37
C HIS A 21 -3.21 -1.69 22.52
N LEU A 22 -1.88 -1.54 22.48
CA LEU A 22 -1.14 -0.70 23.43
C LEU A 22 -0.97 0.71 22.86
N SER A 23 -1.75 1.64 23.37
CA SER A 23 -1.94 3.00 22.85
C SER A 23 -0.71 3.92 22.85
N ASN A 24 0.42 3.52 23.46
CA ASN A 24 1.57 4.42 23.68
C ASN A 24 2.79 4.17 22.78
N VAL A 25 2.77 3.18 21.90
CA VAL A 25 3.94 2.87 21.03
C VAL A 25 3.57 2.46 19.60
N GLY A 26 2.29 2.45 19.23
CA GLY A 26 1.87 2.10 17.87
C GLY A 26 2.23 0.68 17.42
N ALA A 27 2.58 -0.20 18.36
CA ALA A 27 2.97 -1.59 18.10
C ALA A 27 1.89 -2.56 18.60
N PHE A 28 1.62 -3.59 17.81
CA PHE A 28 0.79 -4.73 18.24
C PHE A 28 1.69 -5.76 18.94
N VAL A 29 1.38 -6.06 20.20
CA VAL A 29 2.03 -7.18 20.90
C VAL A 29 1.17 -8.41 20.70
N VAL A 30 1.64 -9.37 19.90
CA VAL A 30 1.03 -10.70 19.82
C VAL A 30 1.44 -11.44 21.09
N LYS A 31 0.54 -11.50 22.07
CA LYS A 31 0.72 -12.37 23.23
C LYS A 31 0.32 -13.78 22.82
N LEU A 32 1.28 -14.68 22.70
CA LEU A 32 1.02 -16.11 22.68
C LEU A 32 0.43 -16.49 24.05
N ALA A 33 -0.88 -16.73 24.11
CA ALA A 33 -1.46 -17.39 25.25
C ALA A 33 -0.96 -18.84 25.25
N SER A 34 -0.39 -19.27 26.38
CA SER A 34 0.13 -20.61 26.58
C SER A 34 -0.92 -21.64 26.16
N VAL A 35 -0.58 -22.54 25.24
CA VAL A 35 -1.36 -23.74 24.99
C VAL A 35 -1.19 -24.65 26.20
N GLU A 36 -2.18 -24.72 27.08
CA GLU A 36 -2.23 -25.77 28.10
C GLU A 36 -2.68 -27.07 27.41
N ILE A 37 -1.71 -27.90 27.03
CA ILE A 37 -1.98 -29.29 26.67
C ILE A 37 -2.24 -30.02 27.99
N ALA A 38 -3.51 -30.34 28.27
CA ALA A 38 -3.86 -31.27 29.34
C ALA A 38 -3.34 -32.66 28.96
N GLY A 39 -2.12 -32.99 29.40
CA GLY A 39 -1.52 -34.30 29.24
C GLY A 39 -2.07 -35.27 30.28
N ASP A 40 -2.75 -36.32 29.82
CA ASP A 40 -3.03 -37.49 30.65
C ASP A 40 -1.71 -38.11 31.13
N GLN A 41 -1.67 -38.56 32.39
CA GLN A 41 -0.48 -39.15 33.00
C GLN A 41 -0.21 -40.51 32.36
N ASN A 42 0.52 -40.55 31.22
CA ASN A 42 1.48 -41.61 30.85
C ASN A 42 1.99 -41.54 29.39
N GLN A 43 2.31 -40.38 28.83
CA GLN A 43 3.12 -40.32 27.59
C GLN A 43 4.17 -39.22 27.65
N CYS A 44 5.44 -39.64 27.69
CA CYS A 44 6.58 -38.77 27.44
C CYS A 44 6.50 -38.29 25.98
N ILE A 45 6.00 -37.08 25.78
CA ILE A 45 6.13 -36.34 24.53
C ILE A 45 7.63 -36.18 24.31
N SER A 46 8.14 -36.87 23.28
CA SER A 46 9.57 -36.90 23.00
C SER A 46 10.06 -35.49 22.69
N PHE A 47 11.28 -35.19 23.14
CA PHE A 47 12.02 -33.91 23.10
C PHE A 47 12.22 -33.29 21.68
N TRP A 48 11.47 -33.77 20.68
CA TRP A 48 11.55 -33.41 19.26
C TRP A 48 10.47 -32.41 18.79
N ASP A 49 9.49 -32.07 19.64
CA ASP A 49 8.37 -31.15 19.27
C ASP A 49 8.70 -29.66 19.43
N PHE A 50 9.58 -29.30 20.36
CA PHE A 50 9.92 -27.88 20.60
C PHE A 50 10.79 -27.29 19.48
N ASP A 51 11.72 -28.08 18.92
CA ASP A 51 12.61 -27.61 17.86
C ASP A 51 11.85 -27.39 16.55
N GLN A 52 10.84 -28.22 16.26
CA GLN A 52 9.96 -28.04 15.11
C GLN A 52 9.03 -26.84 15.28
N ALA A 53 8.44 -26.66 16.46
CA ALA A 53 7.60 -25.49 16.77
C ALA A 53 8.38 -24.17 16.66
N MET A 54 9.62 -24.13 17.15
CA MET A 54 10.49 -22.94 17.06
C MET A 54 10.93 -22.65 15.63
N LYS A 55 11.18 -23.67 14.80
CA LYS A 55 11.45 -23.50 13.37
C LYS A 55 10.22 -22.98 12.62
N PHE A 56 9.04 -23.48 12.95
CA PHE A 56 7.78 -23.03 12.33
C PHE A 56 7.45 -21.58 12.72
N LEU A 57 7.58 -21.23 14.00
CA LEU A 57 7.46 -19.85 14.49
C LEU A 57 8.50 -18.94 13.84
N GLY A 58 9.75 -19.40 13.69
CA GLY A 58 10.80 -18.68 12.99
C GLY A 58 10.45 -18.42 11.52
N PHE A 59 9.88 -19.41 10.83
CA PHE A 59 9.45 -19.28 9.43
C PHE A 59 8.28 -18.31 9.29
N VAL A 60 7.28 -18.40 10.17
CA VAL A 60 6.13 -17.48 10.20
C VAL A 60 6.55 -16.06 10.54
N LEU A 61 7.46 -15.87 11.50
CA LEU A 61 8.02 -14.57 11.83
C LEU A 61 8.86 -14.02 10.67
N LEU A 62 9.62 -14.86 9.96
CA LEU A 62 10.40 -14.45 8.80
C LEU A 62 9.49 -14.03 7.63
N GLU A 63 8.44 -14.78 7.35
CA GLU A 63 7.40 -14.44 6.35
C GLU A 63 6.71 -13.10 6.72
N LEU A 64 6.35 -12.91 7.99
CA LEU A 64 5.79 -11.65 8.49
C LEU A 64 6.77 -10.48 8.36
N VAL A 65 8.05 -10.68 8.67
CA VAL A 65 9.09 -9.65 8.51
C VAL A 65 9.29 -9.31 7.03
N LEU A 66 9.30 -10.30 6.13
CA LEU A 66 9.39 -10.06 4.68
C LEU A 66 8.18 -9.29 4.13
N LEU A 67 6.98 -9.57 4.65
CA LEU A 67 5.76 -8.81 4.32
C LEU A 67 5.82 -7.36 4.78
N VAL A 68 6.39 -7.07 5.95
CA VAL A 68 6.53 -5.69 6.47
C VAL A 68 7.56 -4.88 5.68
N ILE A 69 8.62 -5.51 5.15
CA ILE A 69 9.65 -4.83 4.35
C ILE A 69 9.15 -4.50 2.94
N ALA A 70 8.16 -5.23 2.42
CA ALA A 70 7.63 -5.04 1.07
C ALA A 70 6.62 -3.87 0.92
N VAL A 71 6.20 -3.22 2.01
CA VAL A 71 5.20 -2.13 2.00
C VAL A 71 5.87 -0.75 1.91
N ASN A 72 6.95 -0.63 1.15
CA ASN A 72 7.55 0.68 0.90
C ASN A 72 8.10 0.76 -0.53
N GLY A 73 7.17 0.96 -1.47
CA GLY A 73 7.44 1.17 -2.88
C GLY A 73 6.13 1.49 -3.60
N GLY A 74 6.20 2.27 -4.67
CA GLY A 74 5.06 2.48 -5.56
C GLY A 74 4.69 1.19 -6.28
N ASP A 75 3.41 1.06 -6.61
CA ASP A 75 2.86 -0.06 -7.36
C ASP A 75 2.81 0.29 -8.85
N LEU A 76 3.43 -0.54 -9.69
CA LEU A 76 3.36 -0.42 -11.13
C LEU A 76 1.98 -0.84 -11.64
N VAL A 77 1.30 0.06 -12.30
CA VAL A 77 0.00 -0.16 -12.94
C VAL A 77 0.23 -0.53 -14.41
N THR A 78 0.08 -1.81 -14.74
CA THR A 78 0.21 -2.28 -16.14
C THR A 78 -1.09 -2.27 -16.91
N ARG A 79 -2.25 -2.28 -16.22
CA ARG A 79 -3.58 -2.32 -16.83
C ARG A 79 -4.56 -1.44 -16.07
N LEU A 80 -5.42 -0.76 -16.81
CA LEU A 80 -6.53 0.02 -16.26
C LEU A 80 -7.87 -0.45 -16.86
N PRO A 81 -8.92 -0.58 -16.04
CA PRO A 81 -10.28 -0.77 -16.55
C PRO A 81 -10.63 0.33 -17.57
N GLY A 82 -11.19 -0.06 -18.71
CA GLY A 82 -11.55 0.86 -19.79
C GLY A 82 -10.46 1.05 -20.85
N TYR A 83 -9.21 0.70 -20.57
CA TYR A 83 -8.16 0.66 -21.60
C TYR A 83 -8.03 -0.76 -22.19
N ASN A 84 -7.93 -0.87 -23.51
CA ASN A 84 -7.82 -2.16 -24.17
C ASN A 84 -6.35 -2.60 -24.26
N GLY A 85 -5.96 -3.59 -23.45
CA GLY A 85 -4.60 -4.12 -23.40
C GLY A 85 -3.77 -3.56 -22.23
N ASP A 86 -2.46 -3.81 -22.29
CA ASP A 86 -1.52 -3.25 -21.32
C ASP A 86 -1.20 -1.78 -21.68
N LEU A 87 -0.93 -0.95 -20.66
CA LEU A 87 -0.59 0.46 -20.86
C LEU A 87 0.74 0.57 -21.62
N PRO A 88 0.82 1.41 -22.67
CA PRO A 88 2.05 1.56 -23.47
C PRO A 88 3.03 2.56 -22.84
N PHE A 89 2.85 2.92 -21.56
CA PHE A 89 3.68 3.83 -20.80
C PHE A 89 3.76 3.35 -19.34
N THR A 90 4.82 3.73 -18.63
CA THR A 90 4.97 3.43 -17.21
C THR A 90 4.05 4.34 -16.39
N LEU A 91 3.15 3.73 -15.63
CA LEU A 91 2.35 4.39 -14.60
C LEU A 91 2.60 3.69 -13.28
N GLU A 92 3.10 4.44 -12.31
CA GLU A 92 3.27 3.99 -10.93
C GLU A 92 2.31 4.78 -10.03
N THR A 93 1.76 4.13 -9.01
CA THR A 93 0.97 4.80 -7.99
C THR A 93 1.41 4.38 -6.61
N GLY A 94 1.37 5.28 -5.64
CA GLY A 94 1.81 4.93 -4.29
C GLY A 94 1.44 5.96 -3.25
N TYR A 95 1.82 5.68 -2.01
CA TYR A 95 1.70 6.59 -0.89
C TYR A 95 3.06 6.98 -0.38
N VAL A 96 3.20 8.25 -0.02
CA VAL A 96 4.37 8.77 0.71
C VAL A 96 3.89 9.33 2.04
N GLY A 97 4.50 8.85 3.12
CA GLY A 97 4.26 9.32 4.47
C GLY A 97 4.89 10.69 4.71
N VAL A 98 4.11 11.62 5.27
CA VAL A 98 4.55 12.97 5.65
C VAL A 98 3.98 13.35 7.02
N GLY A 99 4.57 14.37 7.64
CA GLY A 99 4.36 14.68 9.06
C GLY A 99 5.41 14.01 9.96
N GLU A 100 5.46 14.41 11.23
CA GLU A 100 6.49 13.95 12.17
C GLU A 100 6.46 12.43 12.43
N ARG A 101 5.28 11.81 12.26
CA ARG A 101 5.06 10.37 12.48
C ARG A 101 4.46 9.70 11.26
N GLU A 102 4.64 10.31 10.08
CA GLU A 102 4.00 9.88 8.84
C GLU A 102 2.49 9.69 9.00
N GLU A 103 1.87 10.56 9.80
CA GLU A 103 0.45 10.50 10.09
C GLU A 103 -0.41 10.89 8.88
N VAL A 104 0.18 11.55 7.88
CA VAL A 104 -0.45 11.86 6.61
C VAL A 104 0.17 11.00 5.52
N GLN A 105 -0.66 10.43 4.66
CA GLN A 105 -0.26 9.60 3.53
C GLN A 105 -0.73 10.30 2.26
N LEU A 106 0.21 10.86 1.50
CA LEU A 106 -0.08 11.53 0.25
C LEU A 106 0.01 10.53 -0.91
N PHE A 107 -1.06 10.42 -1.67
CA PHE A 107 -1.16 9.57 -2.84
C PHE A 107 -0.63 10.28 -4.08
N TYR A 108 0.08 9.54 -4.93
CA TYR A 108 0.59 10.05 -6.19
C TYR A 108 0.32 9.10 -7.35
N TYR A 109 0.30 9.68 -8.55
CA TYR A 109 0.43 8.97 -9.82
C TYR A 109 1.69 9.47 -10.48
N PHE A 110 2.64 8.60 -10.74
CA PHE A 110 3.86 8.92 -11.48
C PHE A 110 3.77 8.32 -12.88
N VAL A 111 3.96 9.18 -13.89
CA VAL A 111 4.01 8.76 -15.29
C VAL A 111 5.38 9.12 -15.84
N GLU A 112 6.13 8.11 -16.28
CA GLU A 112 7.43 8.33 -16.92
C GLU A 112 7.28 8.98 -18.30
N SER A 113 8.34 9.69 -18.73
CA SER A 113 8.41 10.22 -20.08
C SER A 113 8.39 9.08 -21.11
N GLN A 114 7.60 9.23 -22.17
CA GLN A 114 7.52 8.27 -23.27
C GLN A 114 8.71 8.38 -24.25
N LYS A 115 9.60 9.37 -24.05
CA LYS A 115 10.75 9.63 -24.93
C LYS A 115 12.07 9.19 -24.31
N ASP A 116 12.57 9.90 -23.30
CA ASP A 116 13.79 9.55 -22.58
C ASP A 116 13.63 9.84 -21.09
N PRO A 117 13.03 8.92 -20.29
CA PRO A 117 12.77 9.12 -18.87
C PRO A 117 13.99 9.56 -18.06
N LEU A 118 15.20 9.15 -18.44
CA LEU A 118 16.42 9.43 -17.69
C LEU A 118 16.95 10.85 -17.94
N GLN A 119 16.66 11.43 -19.10
CA GLN A 119 17.13 12.77 -19.49
C GLN A 119 16.03 13.84 -19.46
N ASP A 120 14.78 13.42 -19.61
CA ASP A 120 13.64 14.33 -19.61
C ASP A 120 13.35 14.87 -18.19
N PRO A 121 12.85 16.12 -18.08
CA PRO A 121 12.66 16.77 -16.80
C PRO A 121 11.57 16.09 -15.95
N LEU A 122 11.75 16.12 -14.63
CA LEU A 122 10.73 15.76 -13.64
C LEU A 122 9.88 16.97 -13.27
N VAL A 123 8.56 16.82 -13.37
CA VAL A 123 7.57 17.85 -13.06
C VAL A 123 6.64 17.36 -11.96
N LEU A 124 6.51 18.16 -10.89
CA LEU A 124 5.45 17.98 -9.90
C LEU A 124 4.20 18.74 -10.37
N TRP A 125 3.07 18.05 -10.46
CA TRP A 125 1.78 18.62 -10.80
C TRP A 125 0.81 18.54 -9.62
N ILE A 126 0.41 19.70 -9.10
CA ILE A 126 -0.59 19.82 -8.04
C ILE A 126 -1.77 20.65 -8.57
N PRO A 127 -2.97 20.09 -8.69
CA PRO A 127 -4.15 20.86 -9.06
C PRO A 127 -4.48 21.93 -8.02
N GLY A 128 -5.14 23.01 -8.47
CA GLY A 128 -5.63 24.07 -7.60
C GLY A 128 -6.89 23.69 -6.82
N GLY A 129 -7.65 24.71 -6.39
CA GLY A 129 -8.92 24.50 -5.68
C GLY A 129 -9.05 25.39 -4.45
N PRO A 130 -8.82 24.87 -3.23
CA PRO A 130 -7.98 23.73 -2.82
C PRO A 130 -8.62 22.33 -2.95
N ALA A 131 -7.78 21.29 -2.86
CA ALA A 131 -8.18 19.88 -2.75
C ALA A 131 -8.86 19.25 -3.98
N CYS A 132 -8.59 19.75 -5.19
CA CYS A 132 -8.96 19.01 -6.41
C CYS A 132 -7.97 17.86 -6.66
N THR A 133 -8.49 16.67 -6.98
CA THR A 133 -7.65 15.50 -7.25
C THR A 133 -6.82 15.65 -8.52
N ALA A 134 -5.58 15.17 -8.48
CA ALA A 134 -4.66 15.12 -9.61
C ALA A 134 -5.08 14.08 -10.66
N LEU A 135 -5.95 13.14 -10.30
CA LEU A 135 -6.59 12.22 -11.26
C LEU A 135 -7.33 12.97 -12.36
N GLY A 136 -7.95 14.12 -12.03
CA GLY A 136 -8.59 14.98 -13.03
C GLY A 136 -7.58 15.55 -14.03
N SER A 137 -6.37 15.89 -13.59
CA SER A 137 -5.31 16.37 -14.49
C SER A 137 -4.73 15.24 -15.36
N LEU A 138 -4.69 14.02 -14.83
CA LEU A 138 -4.25 12.84 -15.55
C LEU A 138 -5.19 12.52 -16.73
N PHE A 139 -6.50 12.67 -16.58
CA PHE A 139 -7.48 12.34 -17.63
C PHE A 139 -7.97 13.52 -18.49
N PHE A 140 -7.99 14.74 -17.94
CA PHE A 140 -8.64 15.90 -18.59
C PHE A 140 -7.69 17.05 -18.92
N ALA A 141 -6.40 16.94 -18.58
CA ALA A 141 -5.43 18.00 -18.86
C ALA A 141 -4.19 17.46 -19.58
N SER A 142 -3.17 17.06 -18.82
CA SER A 142 -1.82 16.83 -19.34
C SER A 142 -1.40 15.37 -19.40
N GLY A 143 -2.18 14.45 -18.82
CA GLY A 143 -1.81 13.05 -18.73
C GLY A 143 -1.97 12.25 -20.03
N PRO A 144 -1.50 10.98 -20.03
CA PRO A 144 -1.40 10.13 -21.21
C PRO A 144 -2.72 9.50 -21.66
N LEU A 145 -3.78 9.61 -20.86
CA LEU A 145 -5.08 8.98 -21.11
C LEU A 145 -6.18 10.05 -21.14
N ALA A 146 -7.23 9.75 -21.87
CA ALA A 146 -8.48 10.49 -21.86
C ALA A 146 -9.66 9.52 -21.96
N PHE A 147 -10.83 9.95 -21.49
CA PHE A 147 -12.06 9.21 -21.69
C PHE A 147 -12.52 9.32 -23.16
N ASP A 148 -12.90 8.20 -23.77
CA ASP A 148 -13.58 8.23 -25.06
C ASP A 148 -15.06 8.58 -24.85
N ILE A 149 -15.39 9.85 -25.05
CA ILE A 149 -16.75 10.38 -24.85
C ILE A 149 -17.67 10.17 -26.04
N ARG A 150 -17.20 9.60 -27.15
CA ARG A 150 -17.97 9.50 -28.40
C ARG A 150 -19.02 8.39 -28.36
N GLU A 151 -18.73 7.30 -27.65
CA GLU A 151 -19.53 6.07 -27.66
C GLU A 151 -19.88 5.61 -26.23
N TYR A 152 -20.29 6.54 -25.36
CA TYR A 152 -20.65 6.17 -23.98
C TYR A 152 -22.03 5.52 -23.91
N ASP A 153 -22.06 4.23 -23.58
CA ASP A 153 -23.26 3.40 -23.46
C ASP A 153 -23.85 3.36 -22.03
N GLY A 154 -23.24 4.08 -21.09
CA GLY A 154 -23.62 4.06 -19.67
C GLY A 154 -22.88 3.02 -18.84
N GLY A 155 -22.01 2.21 -19.44
CA GLY A 155 -21.18 1.21 -18.79
C GLY A 155 -19.85 1.75 -18.27
N LEU A 156 -18.82 0.89 -18.26
CA LEU A 156 -17.46 1.30 -17.91
C LEU A 156 -16.92 2.22 -19.02
N PRO A 157 -16.51 3.47 -18.71
CA PRO A 157 -15.97 4.38 -19.72
C PRO A 157 -14.72 3.80 -20.38
N SER A 158 -14.65 3.87 -21.71
CA SER A 158 -13.46 3.52 -22.47
C SER A 158 -12.39 4.60 -22.33
N LEU A 159 -11.12 4.17 -22.31
CA LEU A 159 -9.94 5.02 -22.23
C LEU A 159 -9.17 4.94 -23.55
N VAL A 160 -8.72 6.10 -24.02
CA VAL A 160 -7.89 6.25 -25.22
C VAL A 160 -6.62 7.03 -24.87
N LEU A 161 -5.58 6.87 -25.68
CA LEU A 161 -4.35 7.65 -25.51
C LEU A 161 -4.59 9.12 -25.86
N ASN A 162 -4.01 10.00 -25.06
CA ASN A 162 -3.95 11.43 -25.36
C ASN A 162 -2.71 11.73 -26.22
N PRO A 163 -2.86 12.10 -27.51
CA PRO A 163 -1.73 12.39 -28.38
C PRO A 163 -1.03 13.72 -28.07
N PHE A 164 -1.53 14.51 -27.10
CA PHE A 164 -0.94 15.76 -26.64
C PHE A 164 -0.50 15.69 -25.17
N ALA A 165 -0.32 14.48 -24.64
CA ALA A 165 0.15 14.27 -23.29
C ALA A 165 1.51 14.95 -23.07
N TRP A 166 1.67 15.65 -21.95
CA TRP A 166 2.94 16.28 -21.62
C TRP A 166 4.02 15.25 -21.30
N THR A 167 3.60 14.04 -20.91
CA THR A 167 4.47 12.88 -20.72
C THR A 167 5.11 12.36 -22.00
N GLN A 168 4.88 12.99 -23.15
CA GLN A 168 5.69 12.76 -24.36
C GLN A 168 7.13 13.23 -24.24
N GLY A 169 7.46 14.06 -23.25
CA GLY A 169 8.83 14.54 -23.03
C GLY A 169 9.10 15.00 -21.61
N MET A 170 8.34 14.52 -20.63
CA MET A 170 8.45 14.88 -19.22
C MET A 170 8.06 13.69 -18.34
N ASN A 171 8.78 13.49 -17.24
CA ASN A 171 8.34 12.66 -16.15
C ASN A 171 7.40 13.48 -15.26
N ILE A 172 6.19 13.01 -14.95
CA ILE A 172 5.22 13.81 -14.19
C ILE A 172 4.72 13.05 -12.96
N ILE A 173 4.84 13.70 -11.79
CA ILE A 173 4.21 13.26 -10.55
C ILE A 173 2.94 14.08 -10.35
N TYR A 174 1.78 13.44 -10.50
CA TYR A 174 0.46 13.98 -10.18
C TYR A 174 0.18 13.72 -8.70
N LEU A 175 0.15 14.77 -7.89
CA LEU A 175 0.04 14.65 -6.44
C LEU A 175 -1.36 15.04 -5.94
N ASP A 176 -2.03 14.13 -5.24
CA ASP A 176 -3.26 14.43 -4.51
C ASP A 176 -2.90 15.15 -3.19
N ALA A 177 -2.96 16.48 -3.17
CA ALA A 177 -2.69 17.26 -1.97
C ALA A 177 -3.58 18.51 -1.88
N PRO A 178 -3.89 19.03 -0.68
CA PRO A 178 -3.46 18.54 0.65
C PRO A 178 -4.13 17.21 1.07
N VAL A 179 -3.80 16.72 2.27
CA VAL A 179 -4.47 15.56 2.89
C VAL A 179 -5.99 15.65 2.82
N GLY A 180 -6.65 14.54 2.49
CA GLY A 180 -8.09 14.48 2.21
C GLY A 180 -8.46 14.72 0.73
N THR A 181 -7.50 15.10 -0.11
CA THR A 181 -7.69 15.20 -1.57
C THR A 181 -7.57 13.82 -2.21
N GLY A 182 -8.52 13.46 -3.09
CA GLY A 182 -8.45 12.22 -3.86
C GLY A 182 -8.28 10.99 -2.96
N PHE A 183 -7.18 10.27 -3.14
CA PHE A 183 -6.86 9.09 -2.31
C PHE A 183 -5.96 9.40 -1.09
N SER A 184 -5.49 10.64 -0.94
CA SER A 184 -4.65 11.03 0.20
C SER A 184 -5.44 11.10 1.51
N TYR A 185 -4.90 10.53 2.58
CA TYR A 185 -5.61 10.39 3.86
C TYR A 185 -4.68 10.63 5.06
N SER A 186 -5.26 10.75 6.26
CA SER A 186 -4.51 10.73 7.52
C SER A 186 -4.89 9.54 8.38
N LYS A 187 -3.88 8.97 9.05
CA LYS A 187 -4.01 7.95 10.10
C LYS A 187 -4.61 8.52 11.39
N THR A 188 -4.68 9.84 11.54
CA THR A 188 -5.21 10.53 12.73
C THR A 188 -6.18 11.64 12.35
N ASN A 189 -7.13 11.96 13.24
CA ASN A 189 -8.05 13.07 12.98
C ASN A 189 -7.34 14.43 12.94
N GLN A 190 -6.29 14.59 13.76
CA GLN A 190 -5.50 15.81 13.82
C GLN A 190 -4.70 16.06 12.53
N GLY A 191 -4.33 15.01 11.79
CA GLY A 191 -3.59 15.18 10.54
C GLY A 191 -4.39 15.86 9.44
N TYR A 192 -5.73 15.91 9.54
CA TYR A 192 -6.59 16.68 8.63
C TYR A 192 -6.63 18.18 8.95
N ASP A 193 -6.10 18.63 10.09
CA ASP A 193 -5.94 20.06 10.38
C ASP A 193 -4.80 20.64 9.53
N ILE A 194 -5.15 21.11 8.33
CA ILE A 194 -4.21 21.59 7.32
C ILE A 194 -4.47 23.07 6.96
N GLY A 195 -3.38 23.83 6.84
CA GLY A 195 -3.35 25.17 6.27
C GLY A 195 -2.10 25.36 5.43
N ASP A 196 -1.96 26.51 4.77
CA ASP A 196 -0.92 26.76 3.75
C ASP A 196 0.51 26.41 4.22
N TYR A 197 0.84 26.72 5.46
CA TYR A 197 2.15 26.40 6.04
C TYR A 197 2.38 24.89 6.13
N LYS A 198 1.47 24.16 6.79
CA LYS A 198 1.57 22.69 6.91
C LYS A 198 1.51 22.01 5.54
N PHE A 199 0.66 22.50 4.63
CA PHE A 199 0.59 21.99 3.25
C PHE A 199 1.93 22.13 2.52
N SER A 200 2.56 23.31 2.62
CA SER A 200 3.88 23.55 2.02
C SER A 200 4.95 22.64 2.64
N THR A 201 4.93 22.46 3.97
CA THR A 201 5.85 21.55 4.68
C THR A 201 5.66 20.10 4.26
N HIS A 202 4.42 19.60 4.21
CA HIS A 202 4.12 18.24 3.78
C HIS A 202 4.51 17.99 2.33
N THR A 203 4.27 18.97 1.45
CA THR A 203 4.66 18.87 0.03
C THR A 203 6.19 18.86 -0.14
N TYR A 204 6.91 19.64 0.68
CA TYR A 204 8.36 19.60 0.71
C TYR A 204 8.89 18.24 1.21
N GLN A 205 8.32 17.70 2.30
CA GLN A 205 8.67 16.37 2.81
C GLN A 205 8.44 15.30 1.76
N PHE A 206 7.29 15.33 1.09
CA PHE A 206 6.99 14.44 -0.04
C PHE A 206 8.11 14.45 -1.09
N LEU A 207 8.55 15.63 -1.52
CA LEU A 207 9.62 15.76 -2.52
C LEU A 207 10.98 15.26 -2.04
N VAL A 208 11.27 15.37 -0.75
CA VAL A 208 12.50 14.83 -0.16
C VAL A 208 12.47 13.31 -0.18
N GLU A 209 11.34 12.71 0.21
CA GLU A 209 11.20 11.24 0.20
C GLU A 209 11.22 10.67 -1.21
N VAL A 210 10.51 11.29 -2.16
CA VAL A 210 10.51 10.83 -3.57
C VAL A 210 11.92 10.81 -4.17
N LYS A 211 12.77 11.79 -3.85
CA LYS A 211 14.16 11.81 -4.33
C LYS A 211 14.97 10.59 -3.87
N ASN A 212 14.65 10.02 -2.72
CA ASN A 212 15.35 8.85 -2.21
C ASN A 212 14.96 7.56 -2.95
N PHE A 213 13.89 7.56 -3.77
CA PHE A 213 13.49 6.41 -4.58
C PHE A 213 14.12 6.40 -5.99
N SER A 214 14.59 7.53 -6.50
CA SER A 214 15.13 7.66 -7.88
C SER A 214 16.67 7.62 -7.98
N ALA A 215 17.38 7.22 -6.92
CA ALA A 215 18.85 7.13 -6.86
C ALA A 215 19.32 5.69 -6.65
#